data_AF-A0A6B3BR06-F1
#
_entry.id   AF-A0A6B3BR06-F1
#
_cell.length_a   1.000
_cell.length_b   1.000
_cell.length_c   1.000
_cell.angle_alpha   90.00
_cell.angle_beta   90.00
_cell.angle_gamma   90.00
#
_symmetry.space_group_name_H-M   'P 1'
#
loop_
_entity.id
_entity.type
_entity.pdbx_description
1 polymer ?
#
loop_
_entity_poly.entity_id
_entity_poly.type
_entity_poly.pdbx_seq_one_letter_code
_entity_poly.pdbx_strand_id
1 'polypeptide(L)'
;MLAQDERDKLTLRLQHAVTGFVDGPQESVEEADRVLEEITERFTEAVARSRRTVRATLQSAGANDTGGETERLRLALRDYRELADRLLRS
;
A
#
# COMPACT_ATOMS: atom_id res chain seq x y z
N MET A 1 -4.25 -2.36 2.65
CA MET A 1 -3.27 -2.05 1.61
C MET A 1 -2.38 -3.24 1.27
N LEU A 2 -2.10 -4.18 2.18
CA LEU A 2 -1.77 -5.56 1.79
C LEU A 2 -2.96 -6.50 2.08
N ALA A 3 -2.99 -7.67 1.45
CA ALA A 3 -3.89 -8.75 1.85
C ALA A 3 -3.49 -9.24 3.26
N GLN A 4 -4.44 -9.75 4.04
CA GLN A 4 -4.15 -10.19 5.41
C GLN A 4 -3.16 -11.36 5.41
N ASP A 5 -3.36 -12.35 4.56
CA ASP A 5 -2.48 -13.51 4.41
C ASP A 5 -1.03 -13.11 4.05
N GLU A 6 -0.84 -12.06 3.24
CA GLU A 6 0.49 -11.55 2.91
C GLU A 6 1.17 -10.91 4.12
N ARG A 7 0.42 -10.12 4.90
CA ARG A 7 0.94 -9.52 6.15
C ARG A 7 1.32 -10.60 7.14
N ASP A 8 0.51 -11.63 7.29
CA ASP A 8 0.75 -12.73 8.23
C ASP A 8 2.02 -13.50 7.84
N LYS A 9 2.20 -13.76 6.54
CA LYS A 9 3.40 -14.41 6.01
C LYS A 9 4.67 -13.59 6.25
N LEU A 10 4.63 -12.28 5.95
CA LEU A 10 5.78 -11.38 6.16
C LEU A 10 6.10 -11.24 7.65
N THR A 11 5.07 -11.14 8.50
CA THR A 11 5.20 -11.10 9.96
C THR A 11 5.87 -12.36 10.49
N LEU A 12 5.44 -13.54 10.04
CA LEU A 12 6.01 -14.82 10.44
C LEU A 12 7.49 -14.94 10.05
N ARG A 13 7.85 -14.50 8.84
CA ARG A 13 9.25 -14.50 8.37
C ARG A 13 10.13 -13.56 9.17
N LEU A 14 9.63 -12.35 9.48
CA LEU A 14 10.35 -11.41 10.34
C LEU A 14 10.55 -11.99 11.75
N GLN A 15 9.51 -12.61 12.33
CA GLN A 15 9.62 -13.28 13.61
C GLN A 15 10.69 -14.39 13.58
N HIS A 16 10.68 -15.22 12.53
CA HIS A 16 11.66 -16.28 12.35
C HIS A 16 13.10 -15.73 12.30
N ALA A 17 13.33 -14.65 11.55
CA ALA A 17 14.62 -13.96 11.49
C ALA A 17 15.05 -13.44 12.87
N VAL A 18 14.15 -12.81 13.62
CA VAL A 18 14.45 -12.30 14.97
C VAL A 18 14.76 -13.45 15.95
N THR A 19 14.01 -14.55 15.89
CA THR A 19 14.26 -15.71 16.76
C THR A 19 15.53 -16.47 16.41
N GLY A 20 15.88 -16.54 15.11
CA GLY A 20 17.09 -17.21 14.62
C GLY A 20 18.39 -16.45 14.87
N PHE A 21 18.32 -15.21 15.35
CA PHE A 21 19.48 -14.33 15.57
C PHE A 21 20.53 -14.97 16.50
N VAL A 22 20.08 -15.76 17.48
CA VAL A 22 20.97 -16.44 18.44
C VAL A 22 21.83 -17.51 17.75
N ASP A 23 21.30 -18.17 16.72
CA ASP A 23 21.96 -19.28 16.02
C ASP A 23 22.79 -18.80 14.82
N GLY A 24 22.34 -17.74 14.16
CA GLY A 24 22.96 -17.20 12.94
C GLY A 24 22.69 -15.71 12.80
N PRO A 25 23.47 -14.83 13.45
CA PRO A 25 23.16 -13.40 13.50
C PRO A 25 23.25 -12.72 12.12
N GLN A 26 24.20 -13.13 11.28
CA GLN A 26 24.36 -12.58 9.92
C GLN A 26 23.18 -12.97 9.03
N GLU A 27 22.87 -14.26 8.94
CA GLU A 27 21.74 -14.78 8.15
C GLU A 27 20.39 -14.20 8.61
N SER A 28 20.24 -14.01 9.92
CA SER A 28 19.04 -13.43 10.52
C SER A 28 18.85 -11.97 10.13
N VAL A 29 19.91 -11.17 10.14
CA VAL A 29 19.86 -9.78 9.69
C VAL A 29 19.58 -9.71 8.19
N GLU A 30 20.19 -10.56 7.39
CA GLU A 30 19.93 -10.63 5.94
C GLU A 30 18.49 -11.04 5.61
N GLU A 31 17.88 -11.97 6.36
CA GLU A 31 16.48 -12.33 6.19
C GLU A 31 15.55 -11.18 6.62
N ALA A 32 15.85 -10.51 7.74
CA ALA A 32 15.09 -9.35 8.18
C ALA A 32 15.12 -8.21 7.15
N ASP A 33 16.29 -7.95 6.55
CA ASP A 33 16.45 -6.95 5.49
C ASP A 33 15.63 -7.31 4.24
N ARG A 34 15.72 -8.57 3.77
CA ARG A 34 14.90 -9.08 2.66
C ARG A 34 13.40 -8.96 2.92
N VAL A 35 12.95 -9.24 4.15
CA VAL A 35 11.53 -9.08 4.51
C VAL A 35 11.11 -7.60 4.46
N LEU A 36 11.98 -6.69 4.90
CA LEU A 36 11.69 -5.25 4.87
C LEU A 36 11.66 -4.71 3.43
N GLU A 37 12.55 -5.19 2.56
CA GLU A 37 12.53 -4.89 1.12
C GLU A 37 11.20 -5.33 0.50
N GLU A 38 10.77 -6.58 0.72
CA GLU A 38 9.51 -7.10 0.18
C GLU A 38 8.28 -6.33 0.71
N ILE A 39 8.28 -5.95 1.99
CA ILE A 39 7.23 -5.09 2.56
C ILE A 39 7.16 -3.76 1.80
N THR A 40 8.31 -3.12 1.56
CA THR A 40 8.40 -1.81 0.90
C THR A 40 7.93 -1.87 -0.55
N GLU A 41 8.33 -2.91 -1.29
CA GLU A 41 7.89 -3.14 -2.67
C GLU A 41 6.38 -3.32 -2.75
N ARG A 42 5.83 -4.25 -1.95
CA ARG A 42 4.39 -4.56 -1.94
C ARG A 42 3.56 -3.36 -1.49
N PHE A 43 4.04 -2.60 -0.52
CA PHE A 43 3.39 -1.37 -0.11
C PHE A 43 3.36 -0.35 -1.25
N THR A 44 4.49 -0.12 -1.91
CA THR A 44 4.59 0.80 -3.05
C THR A 44 3.66 0.40 -4.19
N GLU A 45 3.59 -0.90 -4.51
CA GLU A 45 2.65 -1.42 -5.50
C GLU A 45 1.18 -1.20 -5.11
N ALA A 46 0.83 -1.44 -3.85
CA ALA A 46 -0.52 -1.22 -3.34
C ALA A 46 -0.92 0.26 -3.45
N VAL A 47 -0.01 1.17 -3.09
CA VAL A 47 -0.22 2.62 -3.27
C VAL A 47 -0.41 2.96 -4.75
N ALA A 48 0.46 2.46 -5.62
CA ALA A 48 0.40 2.71 -7.05
C ALA A 48 -0.92 2.21 -7.67
N ARG A 49 -1.36 1.01 -7.29
CA ARG A 49 -2.64 0.42 -7.71
C ARG A 49 -3.82 1.29 -7.27
N SER A 50 -3.83 1.71 -6.02
CA SER A 50 -4.92 2.53 -5.48
C SER A 50 -4.99 3.92 -6.16
N ARG A 51 -3.83 4.56 -6.43
CA ARG A 51 -3.77 5.81 -7.21
C ARG A 51 -4.32 5.64 -8.62
N ARG A 52 -4.05 4.50 -9.28
CA ARG A 52 -4.60 4.20 -10.61
C ARG A 52 -6.12 4.03 -10.57
N THR A 53 -6.65 3.36 -9.54
CA THR A 53 -8.11 3.20 -9.37
C THR A 53 -8.79 4.57 -9.23
N VAL A 54 -8.28 5.46 -8.37
CA VAL A 54 -8.82 6.83 -8.22
C VAL A 54 -8.74 7.62 -9.53
N ARG A 55 -7.67 7.44 -10.32
CA ARG A 55 -7.56 8.08 -11.64
C ARG A 55 -8.56 7.50 -12.65
N ALA A 56 -8.79 6.19 -12.64
CA ALA A 56 -9.68 5.52 -13.58
C ALA A 56 -11.16 5.88 -13.34
N THR A 57 -11.57 6.05 -12.07
CA THR A 57 -12.93 6.53 -11.73
C THR A 57 -13.14 7.96 -12.22
N LEU A 58 -12.12 8.82 -12.12
CA LEU A 58 -12.15 10.18 -12.66
C LEU A 58 -12.25 10.19 -14.19
N GLN A 59 -11.48 9.35 -14.89
CA GLN A 59 -11.45 9.30 -16.35
C GLN A 59 -12.72 8.69 -16.97
N SER A 60 -13.34 7.70 -16.33
CA SER A 60 -14.56 7.05 -16.84
C SER A 60 -15.81 7.93 -16.73
N ALA A 61 -15.76 9.00 -15.94
CA ALA A 61 -16.91 9.87 -15.68
C ALA A 61 -17.06 11.04 -16.68
N GLY A 62 -16.27 11.10 -17.75
CA GLY A 62 -16.16 12.30 -18.61
C GLY A 62 -16.74 12.17 -20.03
N ALA A 63 -17.96 12.69 -20.23
CA ALA A 63 -18.32 13.61 -21.32
C ALA A 63 -19.73 14.20 -21.06
N ASN A 64 -19.88 15.53 -21.02
CA ASN A 64 -21.14 16.31 -21.13
C ASN A 64 -21.87 16.84 -19.86
N ASP A 65 -21.20 17.27 -18.79
CA ASP A 65 -21.83 18.25 -17.88
C ASP A 65 -20.82 19.09 -17.07
N THR A 66 -20.86 20.41 -17.27
CA THR A 66 -19.98 21.41 -16.65
C THR A 66 -20.38 21.71 -15.19
N GLY A 67 -21.64 21.50 -14.82
CA GLY A 67 -22.10 21.59 -13.42
C GLY A 67 -21.64 20.40 -12.58
N GLY A 68 -21.66 19.19 -13.17
CA GLY A 68 -21.12 17.98 -12.55
C GLY A 68 -19.61 17.96 -12.36
N GLU A 69 -18.84 18.78 -13.10
CA GLU A 69 -17.37 18.73 -13.10
C GLU A 69 -16.76 19.18 -11.76
N THR A 70 -17.32 20.22 -11.14
CA THR A 70 -16.81 20.70 -9.84
C THR A 70 -17.12 19.71 -8.71
N GLU A 71 -18.28 19.07 -8.74
CA GLU A 71 -18.66 18.06 -7.76
C GLU A 71 -17.82 16.77 -7.93
N ARG A 72 -17.47 16.40 -9.18
CA ARG A 72 -16.49 15.33 -9.45
C ARG A 72 -15.12 15.65 -8.89
N LEU A 73 -14.62 16.87 -9.09
CA LEU A 73 -13.32 17.28 -8.53
C LEU A 73 -13.33 17.22 -6.99
N ARG A 74 -14.45 17.58 -6.34
CA ARG A 74 -14.62 17.39 -4.88
C ARG A 74 -14.55 15.92 -4.47
N LEU A 75 -15.26 15.04 -5.18
CA LEU A 75 -15.25 13.60 -4.89
C LEU A 75 -13.86 12.99 -5.12
N ALA A 76 -13.19 13.34 -6.21
CA ALA A 76 -11.82 12.89 -6.48
C ALA A 76 -10.84 13.36 -5.41
N LEU A 77 -10.94 14.63 -4.97
CA LEU A 77 -10.11 15.15 -3.89
C LEU A 77 -10.40 14.46 -2.55
N ARG A 78 -11.67 14.13 -2.29
CA ARG A 78 -12.08 13.31 -1.14
C ARG A 78 -11.45 11.92 -1.19
N ASP A 79 -11.50 11.25 -2.34
CA ASP A 79 -10.90 9.92 -2.52
C ASP A 79 -9.38 9.94 -2.34
N TYR A 80 -8.70 10.98 -2.86
CA TYR A 80 -7.28 11.19 -2.61
C TYR A 80 -6.97 11.46 -1.14
N ARG A 81 -7.82 12.21 -0.43
CA ARG A 81 -7.66 12.46 1.01
C ARG A 81 -7.88 11.19 1.81
N GLU A 82 -8.93 10.42 1.54
CA GLU A 82 -9.19 9.15 2.21
C GLU A 82 -8.08 8.13 1.95
N LEU A 83 -7.52 8.12 0.73
CA LEU A 83 -6.32 7.35 0.41
C LEU A 83 -5.12 7.77 1.26
N ALA A 84 -4.83 9.06 1.32
CA ALA A 84 -3.73 9.62 2.10
C ALA A 84 -3.89 9.34 3.60
N ASP A 85 -5.10 9.51 4.15
CA ASP A 85 -5.41 9.22 5.55
C ASP A 85 -5.22 7.74 5.87
N ARG A 86 -5.63 6.84 4.96
CA ARG A 86 -5.39 5.40 5.13
C ARG A 86 -3.91 5.04 5.09
N LEU A 87 -3.11 5.74 4.28
CA LEU A 87 -1.66 5.58 4.24
C LEU A 87 -0.97 6.09 5.51
N LEU A 88 -1.46 7.19 6.08
CA LEU A 88 -0.89 7.79 7.28
C LEU A 88 -1.27 7.05 8.57
N ARG A 89 -2.32 6.22 8.52
CA ARG A 89 -2.83 5.45 9.67
C ARG A 89 -2.56 3.94 9.58
N SER A 90 -1.92 3.48 8.50
CA SER A 90 -1.61 2.06 8.26
C SER A 90 -0.34 1.59 8.93
#